data_AF-A0A819NBS0-F1
#
_entry.id   AF-A0A819NBS0-F1
#
_cell.length_a   1.000
_cell.length_b   1.000
_cell.length_c   1.000
_cell.angle_alpha   90.00
_cell.angle_beta   90.00
_cell.angle_gamma   90.00
#
_symmetry.space_group_name_H-M   'P 1'
#
loop_
_entity.id
_entity.type
_entity.pdbx_description
1 polymer ?
#
loop_
_entity_poly.entity_id
_entity_poly.type
_entity_poly.pdbx_seq_one_letter_code
_entity_poly.pdbx_strand_id
1 'polypeptide(L)'
;GFVNYVEETTKLMIPLLRFYFHKDIRTVAAESLPYLLDCVKLRDNDYARQLWQYMNKQLFQAIEIESDHEVLGELFLSLSKIKEKMNKFLYLIFVSFEFSVLKY
;
A
#
# COMPACT_ATOMS: atom_id res chain seq x y z
N GLY A 1 7.14 -2.09 17.01
CA GLY A 1 6.26 -2.48 15.89
C GLY A 1 7.08 -2.70 14.63
N PHE A 2 6.47 -3.19 13.55
CA PHE A 2 7.17 -3.59 12.31
C PHE A 2 7.69 -2.42 11.45
N VAL A 3 7.42 -1.17 11.86
CA VAL A 3 7.74 0.06 11.10
C VAL A 3 9.19 0.15 10.60
N ASN A 4 10.16 -0.31 11.39
CA ASN A 4 11.59 -0.24 11.05
C ASN A 4 12.01 -1.22 9.94
N TYR A 5 11.12 -2.12 9.52
CA TYR A 5 11.37 -3.12 8.47
C TYR A 5 10.53 -2.86 7.21
N VAL A 6 9.69 -1.81 7.22
CA VAL A 6 8.72 -1.57 6.15
C VAL A 6 9.42 -1.25 4.84
N GLU A 7 10.53 -0.52 4.88
CA GLU A 7 11.25 -0.15 3.67
C GLU A 7 11.85 -1.39 2.99
N GLU A 8 12.60 -2.19 3.74
CA GLU A 8 13.24 -3.42 3.25
C GLU A 8 12.20 -4.42 2.78
N THR A 9 11.12 -4.59 3.55
CA THR A 9 10.04 -5.53 3.19
C THR A 9 9.32 -5.06 1.93
N THR A 10 9.07 -3.76 1.78
CA THR A 10 8.46 -3.23 0.54
C THR A 10 9.39 -3.47 -0.65
N LYS A 11 10.69 -3.18 -0.51
CA LYS A 11 11.68 -3.42 -1.57
C LYS A 11 11.76 -4.90 -1.96
N LEU A 12 11.53 -5.82 -1.01
CA LEU A 12 11.43 -7.25 -1.27
C LEU A 12 10.12 -7.63 -1.99
N MET A 13 8.98 -7.11 -1.56
CA MET A 13 7.66 -7.51 -2.07
C MET A 13 7.37 -6.97 -3.48
N ILE A 14 7.86 -5.76 -3.82
CA ILE A 14 7.56 -5.15 -5.11
C ILE A 14 8.04 -5.98 -6.32
N PRO A 15 9.28 -6.49 -6.36
CA PRO A 15 9.72 -7.38 -7.44
C PRO A 15 8.88 -8.67 -7.55
N LEU A 16 8.38 -9.17 -6.42
CA LEU A 16 7.62 -10.43 -6.36
C LEU A 16 6.23 -10.32 -7.03
N LEU A 17 5.69 -9.11 -7.20
CA LEU A 17 4.47 -8.89 -7.99
C LEU A 17 4.59 -9.38 -9.44
N ARG A 18 5.82 -9.50 -9.96
CA ARG A 18 6.13 -9.93 -11.34
C ARG A 18 6.84 -11.28 -11.38
N PHE A 19 6.76 -12.06 -10.30
CA PHE A 19 7.38 -13.37 -10.20
C PHE A 19 6.47 -14.46 -10.81
N TYR A 20 6.55 -14.65 -12.12
CA TYR A 20 5.64 -15.50 -12.87
C TYR A 20 5.80 -17.02 -12.67
N PHE A 21 6.78 -17.48 -11.89
CA PHE A 21 6.98 -18.91 -11.65
C PHE A 21 5.93 -19.51 -10.71
N HIS A 22 5.42 -18.73 -9.75
CA HIS A 22 4.39 -19.17 -8.80
C HIS A 22 3.36 -18.07 -8.58
N LYS A 23 2.10 -18.34 -8.92
CA LYS A 23 1.00 -17.39 -8.71
C LYS A 23 0.85 -16.99 -7.24
N ASP A 24 1.02 -17.94 -6.33
CA ASP A 24 0.88 -17.70 -4.89
C ASP A 24 1.85 -16.63 -4.38
N ILE A 25 3.06 -16.57 -4.95
CA ILE A 25 4.06 -15.55 -4.58
C ILE A 25 3.60 -14.15 -5.00
N ARG A 26 3.01 -14.01 -6.19
CA ARG A 26 2.46 -12.72 -6.66
C ARG A 26 1.27 -12.30 -5.82
N THR A 27 0.39 -13.25 -5.49
CA THR A 27 -0.77 -13.02 -4.62
C THR A 27 -0.35 -12.55 -3.22
N VAL A 28 0.53 -13.29 -2.53
CA VAL A 28 0.97 -12.87 -1.18
C VAL A 28 1.75 -11.56 -1.20
N ALA A 29 2.53 -11.31 -2.26
CA ALA A 29 3.21 -10.03 -2.43
C ALA A 29 2.19 -8.90 -2.50
N ALA A 30 1.16 -9.02 -3.35
CA ALA A 30 0.08 -8.05 -3.47
C ALA A 30 -0.68 -7.85 -2.15
N GLU A 31 -1.08 -8.95 -1.50
CA GLU A 31 -1.81 -8.92 -0.23
C GLU A 31 -1.03 -8.26 0.90
N SER A 32 0.30 -8.34 0.90
CA SER A 32 1.15 -7.80 1.96
C SER A 32 1.23 -6.26 1.97
N LEU A 33 1.19 -5.61 0.79
CA LEU A 33 1.46 -4.17 0.64
C LEU A 33 0.54 -3.26 1.47
N PRO A 34 -0.79 -3.47 1.52
CA PRO A 34 -1.67 -2.67 2.37
C PRO A 34 -1.32 -2.71 3.86
N TYR A 35 -0.80 -3.84 4.36
CA TYR A 35 -0.42 -3.99 5.77
C TYR A 35 0.89 -3.28 6.08
N LEU A 36 1.84 -3.26 5.14
CA LEU A 36 3.06 -2.47 5.25
C LEU A 36 2.73 -0.97 5.36
N LEU A 37 1.73 -0.49 4.62
CA LEU A 37 1.26 0.88 4.74
C LEU A 37 0.65 1.18 6.12
N ASP A 38 -0.08 0.24 6.72
CA ASP A 38 -0.60 0.44 8.09
C ASP A 38 0.51 0.57 9.14
N CYS A 39 1.65 -0.07 8.93
CA CYS A 39 2.77 -0.03 9.86
C CYS A 39 3.40 1.37 9.99
N VAL A 40 3.27 2.23 8.97
CA VAL A 40 3.92 3.56 8.91
C VAL A 40 2.99 4.72 9.24
N LYS A 41 1.68 4.54 9.04
CA LYS A 41 0.67 5.60 9.19
C LYS A 41 0.60 6.26 10.55
N LEU A 42 1.05 5.59 11.61
CA LEU A 42 0.96 6.11 12.98
C LEU A 42 2.14 7.00 13.37
N ARG A 43 3.18 7.10 12.53
CA ARG A 43 4.45 7.75 12.92
C ARG A 43 4.93 8.81 11.95
N ASP A 44 4.77 8.60 10.65
CA ASP A 44 5.33 9.51 9.65
C ASP A 44 4.40 9.62 8.44
N ASN A 45 3.72 10.78 8.37
CA ASN A 45 2.70 11.06 7.38
C ASN A 45 3.30 11.26 5.98
N ASP A 46 4.47 11.87 5.88
CA ASP A 46 5.13 12.12 4.61
C ASP A 46 5.72 10.83 4.06
N TYR A 47 6.35 10.03 4.91
CA TYR A 47 6.83 8.70 4.54
C TYR A 47 5.68 7.79 4.09
N ALA A 48 4.56 7.77 4.82
CA ALA A 48 3.38 6.99 4.43
C ALA A 48 2.83 7.41 3.05
N ARG A 49 2.82 8.72 2.76
CA ARG A 49 2.39 9.24 1.46
C ARG A 49 3.33 8.80 0.33
N GLN A 50 4.64 8.91 0.53
CA GLN A 50 5.64 8.50 -0.45
C GLN A 50 5.57 7.00 -0.72
N LEU A 51 5.46 6.19 0.34
CA LEU A 51 5.31 4.75 0.26
C LEU A 51 4.04 4.35 -0.52
N TRP A 52 2.92 5.01 -0.25
CA TRP A 52 1.67 4.81 -0.98
C TRP A 52 1.79 5.15 -2.47
N GLN A 53 2.39 6.29 -2.81
CA GLN A 53 2.60 6.70 -4.21
C GLN A 53 3.45 5.67 -4.95
N TYR A 54 4.51 5.21 -4.31
CA TYR A 54 5.38 4.17 -4.85
C TYR A 54 4.64 2.84 -5.07
N MET A 55 3.92 2.33 -4.06
CA MET A 55 3.15 1.08 -4.17
C MET A 55 2.08 1.15 -5.26
N ASN A 56 1.33 2.25 -5.36
CA ASN A 56 0.33 2.42 -6.42
C ASN A 56 0.95 2.33 -7.82
N LYS A 57 2.06 3.04 -8.05
CA LYS A 57 2.76 2.99 -9.34
C LYS A 57 3.16 1.56 -9.69
N GLN A 58 3.71 0.82 -8.73
CA GLN A 58 4.17 -0.55 -8.94
C GLN A 58 3.00 -1.52 -9.20
N LEU A 59 1.88 -1.35 -8.49
CA LEU A 59 0.67 -2.15 -8.72
C LEU A 59 0.06 -1.90 -10.09
N PHE A 60 -0.05 -0.65 -10.55
CA PHE A 60 -0.52 -0.36 -11.90
C PHE A 60 0.36 -1.04 -12.96
N GLN A 61 1.69 -0.93 -12.80
CA GLN A 61 2.63 -1.59 -13.71
C GLN A 61 2.54 -3.11 -13.66
N ALA A 62 2.17 -3.73 -12.53
CA ALA A 62 1.96 -5.18 -12.44
C ALA A 62 0.63 -5.58 -13.10
N ILE A 63 -0.44 -4.82 -12.89
CA ILE A 63 -1.77 -5.01 -13.48
C ILE A 63 -1.71 -5.00 -15.02
N GLU A 64 -0.95 -4.07 -15.61
CA GLU A 64 -0.83 -3.92 -17.07
C GLU A 64 -0.26 -5.16 -17.78
N ILE A 65 0.53 -5.97 -17.08
CA ILE A 65 1.26 -7.12 -17.64
C ILE A 65 0.78 -8.47 -17.07
N GLU A 66 -0.23 -8.46 -16.19
CA GLU A 66 -0.73 -9.67 -15.56
C GLU A 66 -1.73 -10.40 -16.46
N SER A 67 -1.47 -11.68 -16.73
CA SER A 67 -2.29 -12.53 -17.59
C SER A 67 -3.22 -13.47 -16.83
N ASP A 68 -2.90 -13.79 -15.57
CA ASP A 68 -3.69 -14.66 -14.72
C ASP A 68 -4.82 -13.86 -14.05
N HIS A 69 -6.08 -14.21 -14.34
CA HIS A 69 -7.24 -13.49 -13.84
C HIS A 69 -7.43 -13.56 -12.33
N GLU A 70 -6.98 -14.64 -11.67
CA GLU A 70 -7.05 -14.74 -10.21
C GLU A 70 -6.05 -13.78 -9.58
N VAL A 71 -4.81 -13.77 -10.07
CA VAL A 71 -3.76 -12.86 -9.60
C VAL A 71 -4.14 -11.41 -9.89
N LEU A 72 -4.71 -11.13 -11.06
CA LEU A 72 -5.19 -9.81 -11.44
C LEU A 72 -6.27 -9.31 -10.45
N GLY A 73 -7.18 -10.19 -10.02
CA GLY A 73 -8.16 -9.90 -8.98
C GLY A 73 -7.51 -9.47 -7.67
N GLU A 74 -6.46 -10.17 -7.24
CA GLU A 74 -5.71 -9.85 -6.02
C GLU A 74 -4.92 -8.53 -6.12
N LEU A 75 -4.34 -8.24 -7.29
CA LEU A 75 -3.70 -6.95 -7.56
C LEU A 75 -4.70 -5.79 -7.45
N PHE A 76 -5.91 -5.94 -8.03
CA PHE A 76 -6.97 -4.94 -7.92
C PHE A 76 -7.49 -4.81 -6.48
N LEU A 77 -7.63 -5.91 -5.75
CA LEU A 77 -8.03 -5.89 -4.36
C LEU A 77 -6.99 -5.16 -3.49
N SER A 78 -5.71 -5.43 -3.70
CA SER A 78 -4.62 -4.72 -3.01
C SER A 78 -4.63 -3.22 -3.31
N LEU A 79 -4.77 -2.85 -4.60
CA LEU A 79 -4.88 -1.46 -5.02
C LEU A 79 -6.07 -0.75 -4.36
N SER A 80 -7.22 -1.41 -4.29
CA SER A 80 -8.42 -0.91 -3.61
C SER A 80 -8.14 -0.65 -2.12
N LYS A 81 -7.56 -1.62 -1.41
CA LYS A 81 -7.19 -1.50 0.01
C LYS A 81 -6.20 -0.35 0.24
N ILE A 82 -5.19 -0.21 -0.60
CA ILE A 82 -4.18 0.86 -0.52
C ILE A 82 -4.81 2.24 -0.75
N LYS A 83 -5.75 2.38 -1.69
CA LYS A 83 -6.50 3.62 -1.92
C LYS A 83 -7.41 3.97 -0.75
N GLU A 84 -8.21 3.02 -0.26
CA GLU A 84 -9.11 3.22 0.89
C GLU A 84 -8.32 3.72 2.11
N LYS A 85 -7.16 3.11 2.34
CA LYS A 85 -6.23 3.43 3.42
C LYS A 85 -5.73 4.86 3.39
N MET A 86 -5.58 5.48 2.21
CA MET A 86 -5.21 6.89 2.09
C MET A 86 -6.40 7.84 2.13
N ASN A 87 -7.55 7.45 1.60
CA ASN A 87 -8.76 8.29 1.71
C ASN A 87 -9.19 8.46 3.17
N LYS A 88 -9.16 7.38 3.96
CA LYS A 88 -9.35 7.44 5.41
C LYS A 88 -8.31 8.33 6.10
N PHE A 89 -7.07 8.31 5.61
CA PHE A 89 -5.98 9.12 6.15
C PHE A 89 -6.16 10.62 5.85
N LEU A 90 -6.55 10.98 4.62
CA LEU A 90 -6.88 12.37 4.26
C LEU A 90 -8.06 12.89 5.09
N TYR A 91 -9.07 12.07 5.33
CA TYR A 91 -10.18 12.41 6.22
C TYR A 91 -9.73 12.60 7.67
N LEU A 92 -8.87 11.73 8.20
CA LEU A 92 -8.32 11.88 9.56
C LEU A 92 -7.46 13.13 9.71
N ILE A 93 -6.66 13.49 8.70
CA ILE A 93 -5.90 14.75 8.70
C ILE A 93 -6.86 15.94 8.72
N PHE A 94 -7.91 15.93 7.89
CA PHE A 94 -8.89 17.00 7.84
C PHE A 94 -9.60 17.18 9.19
N VAL A 95 -10.08 16.09 9.79
CA VAL A 95 -10.70 16.11 11.13
C VAL A 95 -9.70 16.58 12.20
N SER A 96 -8.45 16.10 12.17
CA SER A 96 -7.42 16.53 13.13
C SER A 96 -7.09 18.02 13.02
N PHE A 97 -7.16 18.57 11.80
CA PHE A 97 -6.97 20.00 11.55
C PHE A 97 -8.15 20.83 12.06
N GLU A 98 -9.40 20.42 11.79
CA GLU A 98 -10.61 21.07 12.34
C GLU A 98 -10.60 21.09 13.89
N PHE A 99 -10.24 19.98 14.53
CA PHE A 99 -10.13 19.91 15.99
C PHE A 99 -9.00 20.79 16.56
N SER A 100 -7.96 21.08 15.78
CA SER A 100 -6.87 21.96 16.20
C SER A 100 -7.25 23.44 16.07
N VAL A 101 -8.08 23.79 15.08
CA VAL A 101 -8.60 25.15 14.87
C VAL A 101 -9.70 25.49 15.88
N LEU A 102 -10.53 24.53 16.30
CA LEU A 102 -11.60 24.74 17.29
C LEU A 102 -11.12 24.79 18.76
N LYS A 103 -9.82 24.60 19.01
CA LYS A 103 -9.21 24.72 20.35
C LYS A 103 -8.64 26.11 20.66
N TYR A 104 -8.83 27.07 19.76
CA TYR A 104 -8.52 28.50 19.92
C TYR A 104 -9.77 29.33 19.62
#